data_AF-A0A946CGD9-F1
#
_entry.id   AF-A0A946CGD9-F1
#
_cell.length_a   1.000
_cell.length_b   1.000
_cell.length_c   1.000
_cell.angle_alpha   90.00
_cell.angle_beta   90.00
_cell.angle_gamma   90.00
#
_symmetry.space_group_name_H-M   'P 1'
#
loop_
_entity.id
_entity.type
_entity.pdbx_description
1 polymer ?
#
loop_
_entity_poly.entity_id
_entity_poly.type
_entity_poly.pdbx_seq_one_letter_code
_entity_poly.pdbx_strand_id
1 'polypeptide(L)'
;MPKLRALISAFGLFTSCLSLGAETVLWKANGAITSATGTFQDAAIESGTKVEIRITYNDQSTPNIFTNILGRIETEYLTEVELTFEIKVGTRIWTALVNSAESDTPRTFVTKASSFPGAERVEMLISSEDNGTFFNFPLRTSERNTLINLNFTSATNSFLTSGISAASIHPSEITHALGIIQTGSNDHQLTFSITPSTIEVLNE
;
A
#
# COMPACT_ATOMS: atom_id res chain seq x y z
N MET A 1 -50.01 26.10 -50.32
CA MET A 1 -49.62 24.69 -50.08
C MET A 1 -48.45 24.67 -49.11
N PRO A 2 -48.62 24.22 -47.86
CA PRO A 2 -47.56 24.15 -46.87
C PRO A 2 -46.78 22.84 -47.03
N LYS A 3 -45.45 22.87 -46.93
CA LYS A 3 -44.63 21.64 -46.85
C LYS A 3 -43.82 21.64 -45.55
N LEU A 4 -44.28 20.73 -44.69
CA LEU A 4 -43.58 19.95 -43.68
C LEU A 4 -42.50 20.61 -42.81
N ARG A 5 -42.84 20.69 -41.52
CA ARG A 5 -41.93 20.74 -40.38
C ARG A 5 -40.96 19.57 -40.42
N ALA A 6 -39.68 19.83 -40.17
CA ALA A 6 -38.76 18.88 -39.58
C ALA A 6 -38.28 19.46 -38.24
N LEU A 7 -38.84 18.95 -37.15
CA LEU A 7 -38.22 19.05 -35.83
C LEU A 7 -36.96 18.18 -35.88
N ILE A 8 -35.78 18.79 -35.76
CA ILE A 8 -34.57 18.03 -35.44
C ILE A 8 -34.55 17.92 -33.92
N SER A 9 -34.93 16.73 -33.45
CA SER A 9 -34.71 16.25 -32.10
C SER A 9 -33.21 16.23 -31.80
N ALA A 10 -32.75 17.16 -30.95
CA ALA A 10 -31.44 17.07 -30.31
C ALA A 10 -31.51 16.03 -29.19
N PHE A 11 -31.50 14.75 -29.59
CA PHE A 11 -31.29 13.63 -28.69
C PHE A 11 -29.78 13.41 -28.56
N GLY A 12 -29.31 13.43 -27.31
CA GLY A 12 -28.23 12.57 -26.86
C GLY A 12 -26.83 12.94 -27.32
N LEU A 13 -26.10 13.68 -26.47
CA LEU A 13 -24.72 13.37 -26.13
C LEU A 13 -24.52 13.71 -24.65
N PHE A 14 -25.23 13.00 -23.78
CA PHE A 14 -24.63 12.67 -22.49
C PHE A 14 -23.50 11.70 -22.83
N THR A 15 -22.31 12.24 -23.06
CA THR A 15 -21.10 11.46 -22.83
C THR A 15 -21.09 11.20 -21.33
N SER A 16 -21.73 10.11 -20.93
CA SER A 16 -21.37 9.43 -19.70
C SER A 16 -19.88 9.16 -19.83
N CYS A 17 -19.06 10.02 -19.21
CA CYS A 17 -17.80 9.55 -18.66
C CYS A 17 -18.22 8.36 -17.80
N LEU A 18 -18.10 7.16 -18.37
CA LEU A 18 -17.88 5.97 -17.59
C LEU A 18 -16.58 6.31 -16.87
N SER A 19 -16.70 6.86 -15.65
CA SER A 19 -15.66 6.63 -14.67
C SER A 19 -15.58 5.11 -14.60
N LEU A 20 -14.61 4.52 -15.30
CA LEU A 20 -14.13 3.21 -14.89
C LEU A 20 -13.86 3.41 -13.39
N GLY A 21 -14.66 2.75 -12.55
CA GLY A 21 -14.48 2.85 -11.11
C GLY A 21 -13.03 2.53 -10.83
N ALA A 22 -12.40 3.29 -9.93
CA ALA A 22 -11.10 2.93 -9.39
C ALA A 22 -11.05 1.42 -9.13
N GLU A 23 -10.13 0.69 -9.78
CA GLU A 23 -9.96 -0.72 -9.46
C GLU A 23 -9.18 -0.78 -8.15
N THR A 24 -9.71 -1.54 -7.19
CA THR A 24 -9.03 -1.72 -5.90
C THR A 24 -8.01 -2.84 -6.07
N VAL A 25 -6.72 -2.56 -5.90
CA VAL A 25 -5.71 -3.62 -5.85
C VAL A 25 -5.72 -4.23 -4.46
N LEU A 26 -5.72 -5.55 -4.40
CA LEU A 26 -5.67 -6.34 -3.19
C LEU A 26 -4.37 -7.13 -3.15
N TRP A 27 -3.62 -6.99 -2.05
CA TRP A 27 -2.53 -7.91 -1.71
C TRP A 27 -2.93 -8.79 -0.54
N LYS A 28 -2.63 -10.09 -0.63
CA LYS A 28 -2.77 -11.06 0.46
C LYS A 28 -1.49 -11.86 0.60
N ALA A 29 -1.06 -12.11 1.84
CA ALA A 29 0.10 -12.97 2.09
C ALA A 29 0.12 -13.52 3.52
N ASN A 30 0.96 -14.55 3.72
CA ASN A 30 1.24 -15.13 5.03
C ASN A 30 2.69 -14.88 5.43
N GLY A 31 2.94 -14.77 6.72
CA GLY A 31 4.24 -14.49 7.29
C GLY A 31 4.37 -14.97 8.72
N ALA A 32 5.44 -14.54 9.38
CA ALA A 32 5.67 -14.81 10.79
C ALA A 32 6.41 -13.66 11.48
N ILE A 33 6.12 -13.46 12.76
CA ILE A 33 6.85 -12.53 13.62
C ILE A 33 8.31 -12.95 13.68
N THR A 34 9.22 -12.02 13.45
CA THR A 34 10.66 -12.23 13.57
C THR A 34 11.17 -11.74 14.92
N SER A 35 10.71 -10.57 15.38
CA SER A 35 11.05 -10.04 16.70
C SER A 35 9.97 -9.11 17.25
N ALA A 36 9.92 -8.99 18.58
CA ALA A 36 9.07 -8.05 19.30
C ALA A 36 9.90 -7.36 20.38
N THR A 37 9.66 -6.07 20.60
CA THR A 37 10.31 -5.25 21.63
C THR A 37 9.29 -4.36 22.34
N GLY A 38 9.62 -3.89 23.55
CA GLY A 38 8.76 -3.00 24.34
C GLY A 38 7.38 -3.61 24.59
N THR A 39 6.32 -2.84 24.39
CA THR A 39 4.94 -3.31 24.66
C THR A 39 4.52 -4.53 23.87
N PHE A 40 5.09 -4.77 22.68
CA PHE A 40 4.80 -5.99 21.91
C PHE A 40 5.41 -7.23 22.56
N GLN A 41 6.61 -7.09 23.14
CA GLN A 41 7.26 -8.14 23.91
C GLN A 41 6.51 -8.40 25.22
N ASP A 42 6.10 -7.33 25.93
CA ASP A 42 5.32 -7.44 27.18
C ASP A 42 3.95 -8.11 26.96
N ALA A 43 3.36 -7.92 25.78
CA ALA A 43 2.11 -8.57 25.36
C ALA A 43 2.27 -10.04 24.94
N ALA A 44 3.45 -10.63 25.19
CA ALA A 44 3.84 -12.00 24.88
C ALA A 44 3.62 -12.36 23.40
N ILE A 45 3.95 -11.44 22.48
CA ILE A 45 3.98 -11.76 21.05
C ILE A 45 5.31 -12.46 20.75
N GLU A 46 5.24 -13.76 20.50
CA GLU A 46 6.42 -14.59 20.30
C GLU A 46 6.89 -14.59 18.84
N SER A 47 8.20 -14.71 18.64
CA SER A 47 8.79 -15.00 17.33
C SER A 47 8.20 -16.31 16.79
N GLY A 48 7.95 -16.36 15.48
CA GLY A 48 7.26 -17.47 14.83
C GLY A 48 5.73 -17.39 14.87
N THR A 49 5.13 -16.45 15.62
CA THR A 49 3.68 -16.23 15.59
C THR A 49 3.24 -15.90 14.16
N LYS A 50 2.19 -16.58 13.67
CA LYS A 50 1.68 -16.39 12.31
C LYS A 50 1.20 -14.96 12.08
N VAL A 51 1.56 -14.41 10.93
CA VAL A 51 1.04 -13.16 10.37
C VAL A 51 0.24 -13.44 9.12
N GLU A 52 -0.94 -12.83 9.00
CA GLU A 52 -1.70 -12.75 7.75
C GLU A 52 -1.86 -11.26 7.41
N ILE A 53 -1.61 -10.88 6.16
CA ILE A 53 -1.81 -9.51 5.70
C ILE A 53 -2.89 -9.46 4.63
N ARG A 54 -3.65 -8.37 4.65
CA ARG A 54 -4.52 -7.91 3.58
C ARG A 54 -4.27 -6.43 3.38
N ILE A 55 -3.90 -6.03 2.17
CA ILE A 55 -3.66 -4.64 1.81
C ILE A 55 -4.58 -4.28 0.65
N THR A 56 -5.22 -3.13 0.71
CA THR A 56 -5.97 -2.59 -0.43
C THR A 56 -5.57 -1.16 -0.74
N TYR A 57 -5.61 -0.76 -2.00
CA TYR A 57 -5.41 0.63 -2.43
C TYR A 57 -6.07 0.90 -3.78
N ASN A 58 -6.30 2.17 -4.08
CA ASN A 58 -6.79 2.67 -5.36
C ASN A 58 -5.65 2.67 -6.40
N ASP A 59 -5.84 1.99 -7.53
CA ASP A 59 -4.82 1.88 -8.58
C ASP A 59 -4.76 3.08 -9.54
N GLN A 60 -5.74 3.98 -9.46
CA GLN A 60 -5.84 5.21 -10.27
C GLN A 60 -5.18 6.42 -9.61
N SER A 61 -4.51 6.25 -8.46
CA SER A 61 -3.80 7.34 -7.81
C SER A 61 -2.76 7.96 -8.74
N THR A 62 -2.72 9.29 -8.78
CA THR A 62 -1.81 9.99 -9.69
C THR A 62 -0.36 9.81 -9.24
N PRO A 63 0.54 9.31 -10.11
CA PRO A 63 1.94 9.15 -9.78
C PRO A 63 2.65 10.51 -9.73
N ASN A 64 3.44 10.73 -8.69
CA ASN A 64 4.44 11.78 -8.62
C ASN A 64 5.82 11.19 -8.97
N ILE A 65 6.32 11.54 -10.14
CA ILE A 65 7.59 11.02 -10.67
C ILE A 65 8.69 12.04 -10.40
N PHE A 66 9.78 11.59 -9.79
CA PHE A 66 10.94 12.45 -9.53
C PHE A 66 12.24 11.66 -9.69
N THR A 67 13.34 12.42 -9.84
CA THR A 67 14.69 11.87 -9.90
C THR A 67 15.37 12.10 -8.56
N ASN A 68 15.82 11.03 -7.90
CA ASN A 68 16.51 11.14 -6.62
C ASN A 68 17.95 11.66 -6.76
N ILE A 69 18.64 11.87 -5.63
CA ILE A 69 20.03 12.39 -5.61
C ILE A 69 21.05 11.49 -6.31
N LEU A 70 20.73 10.22 -6.54
CA LEU A 70 21.56 9.25 -7.26
C LEU A 70 21.18 9.17 -8.75
N GLY A 71 20.30 10.05 -9.23
CA GLY A 71 19.85 10.06 -10.63
C GLY A 71 18.81 8.99 -10.97
N ARG A 72 18.24 8.29 -9.98
CA ARG A 72 17.23 7.24 -10.20
C ARG A 72 15.83 7.84 -10.28
N ILE A 73 15.04 7.36 -11.23
CA ILE A 73 13.62 7.68 -11.31
C ILE A 73 12.90 6.89 -10.21
N GLU A 74 12.06 7.57 -9.43
CA GLU A 74 11.19 6.99 -8.40
C GLU A 74 9.75 7.49 -8.61
N THR A 75 8.77 6.73 -8.10
CA THR A 75 7.35 7.06 -8.28
C THR A 75 6.57 6.95 -6.97
N GLU A 76 5.97 8.05 -6.56
CA GLU A 76 5.23 8.16 -5.32
C GLU A 76 3.75 8.40 -5.54
N TYR A 77 2.93 7.88 -4.64
CA TYR A 77 1.49 8.05 -4.68
C TYR A 77 1.07 8.63 -3.33
N LEU A 78 0.59 9.88 -3.37
CA LEU A 78 0.30 10.65 -2.15
C LEU A 78 -1.18 10.96 -2.00
N THR A 79 -1.90 11.15 -3.10
CA THR A 79 -3.28 11.63 -3.09
C THR A 79 -4.23 10.59 -3.64
N GLU A 80 -5.38 10.42 -2.98
CA GLU A 80 -6.43 9.48 -3.39
C GLU A 80 -5.92 8.04 -3.51
N VAL A 81 -5.04 7.64 -2.57
CA VAL A 81 -4.43 6.30 -2.52
C VAL A 81 -5.33 5.27 -1.85
N GLU A 82 -6.17 5.70 -0.91
CA GLU A 82 -7.12 4.82 -0.20
C GLU A 82 -6.44 3.55 0.37
N LEU A 83 -5.19 3.69 0.80
CA LEU A 83 -4.38 2.59 1.29
C LEU A 83 -4.93 2.10 2.63
N THR A 84 -5.26 0.81 2.70
CA THR A 84 -5.72 0.15 3.92
C THR A 84 -4.85 -1.06 4.20
N PHE A 85 -4.43 -1.20 5.46
CA PHE A 85 -3.79 -2.39 5.99
C PHE A 85 -4.72 -3.09 6.97
N GLU A 86 -4.87 -4.39 6.79
CA GLU A 86 -5.37 -5.31 7.79
C GLU A 86 -4.30 -6.37 8.06
N ILE A 87 -3.76 -6.37 9.28
CA ILE A 87 -2.71 -7.29 9.71
C ILE A 87 -3.23 -8.11 10.87
N LYS A 88 -3.24 -9.42 10.71
CA LYS A 88 -3.63 -10.36 11.75
C LYS A 88 -2.40 -11.07 12.31
N VAL A 89 -2.18 -10.92 13.62
CA VAL A 89 -1.10 -11.57 14.37
C VAL A 89 -1.73 -12.48 15.42
N GLY A 90 -1.66 -13.80 15.19
CA GLY A 90 -2.41 -14.76 15.99
C GLY A 90 -3.92 -14.52 15.95
N THR A 91 -4.52 -14.13 17.08
CA THR A 91 -5.95 -13.80 17.21
C THR A 91 -6.25 -12.31 17.12
N ARG A 92 -5.22 -11.45 17.05
CA ARG A 92 -5.36 -10.00 17.04
C ARG A 92 -5.40 -9.50 15.59
N ILE A 93 -6.34 -8.62 15.27
CA ILE A 93 -6.49 -8.02 13.93
C ILE A 93 -6.32 -6.52 14.06
N TRP A 94 -5.39 -5.96 13.29
CA TRP A 94 -5.03 -4.54 13.32
C TRP A 94 -5.36 -3.91 11.98
N THR A 95 -6.11 -2.83 12.03
CA THR A 95 -6.56 -2.12 10.84
C THR A 95 -6.08 -0.68 10.87
N ALA A 96 -5.43 -0.26 9.79
CA ALA A 96 -5.00 1.11 9.57
C ALA A 96 -5.35 1.55 8.16
N LEU A 97 -5.65 2.84 7.97
CA LEU A 97 -5.92 3.41 6.66
C LEU A 97 -5.31 4.79 6.49
N VAL A 98 -5.14 5.20 5.24
CA VAL A 98 -4.78 6.55 4.84
C VAL A 98 -5.35 6.82 3.44
N ASN A 99 -6.17 7.87 3.35
CA ASN A 99 -6.82 8.23 2.09
C ASN A 99 -5.87 9.03 1.20
N SER A 100 -5.18 10.00 1.81
CA SER A 100 -4.15 10.83 1.21
C SER A 100 -3.11 11.18 2.27
N ALA A 101 -1.85 11.14 1.87
CA ALA A 101 -0.70 11.60 2.63
C ALA A 101 -0.55 13.12 2.57
N GLU A 102 0.13 13.67 3.57
CA GLU A 102 0.71 15.00 3.51
C GLU A 102 1.77 15.08 2.40
N SER A 103 1.94 16.27 1.81
CA SER A 103 2.92 16.49 0.75
C SER A 103 4.37 16.44 1.25
N ASP A 104 4.57 16.63 2.56
CA ASP A 104 5.87 16.61 3.23
C ASP A 104 5.95 15.39 4.17
N THR A 105 7.11 14.73 4.17
CA THR A 105 7.43 13.45 4.82
C THR A 105 6.82 13.21 6.22
N PRO A 106 6.51 11.95 6.60
CA PRO A 106 6.80 10.69 5.89
C PRO A 106 5.90 10.42 4.68
N ARG A 107 6.27 9.49 3.79
CA ARG A 107 5.58 9.24 2.50
C ARG A 107 4.86 7.89 2.54
N THR A 108 3.53 7.92 2.50
CA THR A 108 2.63 6.78 2.72
C THR A 108 2.67 5.64 1.68
N PHE A 109 2.84 5.93 0.39
CA PHE A 109 2.88 4.87 -0.62
C PHE A 109 3.94 5.22 -1.66
N VAL A 110 5.04 4.45 -1.63
CA VAL A 110 6.22 4.71 -2.44
C VAL A 110 6.53 3.47 -3.26
N THR A 111 6.36 3.56 -4.58
CA THR A 111 6.96 2.57 -5.48
C THR A 111 8.32 3.05 -5.96
N LYS A 112 9.33 2.23 -5.74
CA LYS A 112 10.67 2.48 -6.25
C LYS A 112 10.89 1.53 -7.42
N ALA A 113 10.35 1.93 -8.57
CA ALA A 113 10.65 1.31 -9.85
C ALA A 113 12.02 1.84 -10.32
N SER A 114 13.05 1.01 -10.27
CA SER A 114 14.41 1.44 -10.63
C SER A 114 14.52 1.54 -12.15
N SER A 115 14.85 2.73 -12.68
CA SER A 115 15.21 2.93 -14.09
C SER A 115 16.61 2.39 -14.46
N PHE A 116 17.31 1.78 -13.51
CA PHE A 116 18.62 1.15 -13.69
C PHE A 116 18.54 -0.34 -13.32
N PRO A 117 19.38 -1.22 -13.90
CA PRO A 117 19.50 -2.60 -13.44
C PRO A 117 19.75 -2.64 -11.93
N GLY A 118 18.86 -3.28 -11.19
CA GLY A 118 18.92 -3.27 -9.74
C GLY A 118 17.63 -3.71 -9.08
N ALA A 119 17.68 -3.81 -7.76
CA ALA A 119 16.54 -4.22 -6.94
C ALA A 119 15.38 -3.24 -7.06
N GLU A 120 14.22 -3.75 -7.48
CA GLU A 120 12.95 -3.02 -7.39
C GLU A 120 12.35 -3.16 -6.00
N ARG A 121 11.58 -2.14 -5.61
CA ARG A 121 10.97 -2.09 -4.28
C ARG A 121 9.58 -1.46 -4.31
N VAL A 122 8.67 -2.02 -3.53
CA VAL A 122 7.42 -1.39 -3.12
C VAL A 122 7.48 -1.16 -1.62
N GLU A 123 7.29 0.07 -1.19
CA GLU A 123 7.20 0.48 0.21
C GLU A 123 5.82 1.09 0.45
N MET A 124 5.10 0.52 1.42
CA MET A 124 3.77 1.00 1.81
C MET A 124 3.82 1.29 3.31
N LEU A 125 3.48 2.50 3.69
CA LEU A 125 3.60 3.05 5.03
C LEU A 125 2.30 3.72 5.42
N ILE A 126 1.76 3.39 6.59
CA ILE A 126 0.70 4.18 7.22
C ILE A 126 1.27 4.71 8.52
N SER A 127 1.33 6.03 8.69
CA SER A 127 1.89 6.69 9.88
C SER A 127 0.92 7.71 10.47
N SER A 128 0.86 7.80 11.80
CA SER A 128 0.10 8.84 12.50
C SER A 128 0.60 10.27 12.19
N GLU A 129 1.83 10.39 11.69
CA GLU A 129 2.41 11.69 11.28
C GLU A 129 2.03 12.07 9.84
N ASP A 130 1.45 11.14 9.08
CA ASP A 130 1.13 11.28 7.66
C ASP A 130 -0.32 10.87 7.40
N ASN A 131 -1.25 11.49 8.15
CA ASN A 131 -2.71 11.29 8.06
C ASN A 131 -3.22 9.84 8.23
N GLY A 132 -2.37 8.93 8.72
CA GLY A 132 -2.74 7.56 9.03
C GLY A 132 -3.73 7.48 10.19
N THR A 133 -4.82 6.75 9.97
CA THR A 133 -5.84 6.42 10.97
C THR A 133 -5.71 4.96 11.38
N PHE A 134 -5.78 4.67 12.69
CA PHE A 134 -5.61 3.33 13.25
C PHE A 134 -6.85 2.95 14.07
N PHE A 135 -7.64 1.96 13.63
CA PHE A 135 -8.93 1.63 14.27
C PHE A 135 -8.81 0.61 15.39
N ASN A 136 -8.18 -0.54 15.11
CA ASN A 136 -8.12 -1.69 16.01
C ASN A 136 -6.66 -2.02 16.36
N PHE A 137 -5.91 -1.06 16.88
CA PHE A 137 -4.50 -1.21 17.20
C PHE A 137 -4.31 -1.43 18.72
N PRO A 138 -4.40 -2.68 19.23
CA PRO A 138 -4.11 -2.96 20.62
C PRO A 138 -2.64 -2.66 20.89
N LEU A 139 -2.32 -2.30 22.12
CA LEU A 139 -0.96 -1.96 22.59
C LEU A 139 -0.47 -0.58 22.16
N ARG A 140 -1.37 0.29 21.65
CA ARG A 140 -1.01 1.68 21.35
C ARG A 140 -0.60 2.42 22.62
N THR A 141 0.64 2.89 22.68
CA THR A 141 1.19 3.63 23.83
C THR A 141 1.13 5.14 23.68
N SER A 142 0.93 5.61 22.45
CA SER A 142 0.84 7.03 22.12
C SER A 142 0.07 7.21 20.81
N GLU A 143 -0.58 8.36 20.67
CA GLU A 143 -1.19 8.75 19.40
C GLU A 143 -0.14 9.11 18.34
N ARG A 144 1.06 9.55 18.76
CA ARG A 144 2.18 9.87 17.89
C ARG A 144 3.09 8.66 17.64
N ASN A 145 3.89 8.73 16.58
CA ASN A 145 4.88 7.71 16.20
C ASN A 145 4.28 6.29 16.09
N THR A 146 3.00 6.19 15.73
CA THR A 146 2.36 4.92 15.41
C THR A 146 2.47 4.72 13.91
N LEU A 147 3.05 3.60 13.48
CA LEU A 147 3.15 3.30 12.06
C LEU A 147 3.09 1.81 11.77
N ILE A 148 2.74 1.51 10.53
CA ILE A 148 2.89 0.20 9.90
C ILE A 148 3.65 0.43 8.60
N ASN A 149 4.80 -0.21 8.41
CA ASN A 149 5.58 -0.16 7.17
C ASN A 149 5.73 -1.57 6.60
N LEU A 150 5.45 -1.72 5.31
CA LEU A 150 5.65 -2.95 4.54
C LEU A 150 6.57 -2.68 3.37
N ASN A 151 7.54 -3.57 3.18
CA ASN A 151 8.59 -3.41 2.20
C ASN A 151 8.79 -4.72 1.43
N PHE A 152 8.54 -4.67 0.13
CA PHE A 152 8.68 -5.79 -0.81
C PHE A 152 9.81 -5.47 -1.77
N THR A 153 10.76 -6.38 -1.95
CA THR A 153 11.90 -6.18 -2.84
C THR A 153 12.17 -7.38 -3.73
N SER A 154 12.66 -7.10 -4.93
CA SER A 154 13.23 -8.09 -5.84
C SER A 154 14.73 -7.94 -5.96
N ALA A 155 15.44 -9.03 -6.28
CA ALA A 155 16.85 -8.99 -6.64
C ALA A 155 17.06 -8.53 -8.10
N THR A 156 15.98 -8.53 -8.89
CA THR A 156 15.95 -8.19 -10.31
C THR A 156 14.96 -7.06 -10.55
N ASN A 157 14.95 -6.58 -11.78
CA ASN A 157 14.09 -5.53 -12.30
C ASN A 157 12.96 -6.13 -13.15
N SER A 158 12.28 -7.12 -12.56
CA SER A 158 11.17 -7.89 -13.13
C SER A 158 9.92 -7.86 -12.26
N PHE A 159 9.98 -7.26 -11.07
CA PHE A 159 8.89 -7.18 -10.11
C PHE A 159 7.84 -6.13 -10.50
N LEU A 160 8.25 -5.02 -11.12
CA LEU A 160 7.37 -3.93 -11.55
C LEU A 160 7.50 -3.68 -13.05
N THR A 161 6.38 -3.63 -13.77
CA THR A 161 6.38 -3.26 -15.20
C THR A 161 5.99 -1.80 -15.42
N SER A 162 4.85 -1.35 -14.87
CA SER A 162 4.33 0.00 -15.13
C SER A 162 3.40 0.56 -14.05
N GLY A 163 3.88 0.70 -12.82
CA GLY A 163 3.14 1.37 -11.73
C GLY A 163 2.53 0.40 -10.72
N ILE A 164 1.33 0.73 -10.22
CA ILE A 164 0.73 0.07 -9.04
C ILE A 164 -0.47 -0.83 -9.33
N SER A 165 -0.95 -0.91 -10.57
CA SER A 165 -2.03 -1.83 -10.92
C SER A 165 -1.63 -3.29 -10.65
N ALA A 166 -2.59 -4.17 -10.33
CA ALA A 166 -2.27 -5.59 -10.08
C ALA A 166 -1.57 -6.24 -11.28
N ALA A 167 -1.98 -5.89 -12.50
CA ALA A 167 -1.37 -6.39 -13.73
C ALA A 167 0.08 -5.92 -13.93
N SER A 168 0.47 -4.81 -13.28
CA SER A 168 1.82 -4.26 -13.35
C SER A 168 2.79 -4.84 -12.32
N ILE A 169 2.30 -5.71 -11.43
CA ILE A 169 3.06 -6.29 -10.33
C ILE A 169 3.27 -7.78 -10.60
N HIS A 170 4.50 -8.26 -10.42
CA HIS A 170 4.85 -9.68 -10.57
C HIS A 170 5.26 -10.28 -9.22
N PRO A 171 4.31 -10.84 -8.44
CA PRO A 171 4.60 -11.32 -7.09
C PRO A 171 5.64 -12.44 -7.03
N SER A 172 5.75 -13.25 -8.09
CA SER A 172 6.75 -14.33 -8.20
C SER A 172 8.19 -13.82 -8.19
N GLU A 173 8.41 -12.55 -8.52
CA GLU A 173 9.74 -11.93 -8.58
C GLU A 173 10.16 -11.32 -7.24
N ILE A 174 9.25 -11.29 -6.24
CA ILE A 174 9.56 -10.80 -4.89
C ILE A 174 10.49 -11.80 -4.21
N THR A 175 11.64 -11.31 -3.75
CA THR A 175 12.66 -12.12 -3.07
C THR A 175 12.66 -11.91 -1.56
N HIS A 176 12.30 -10.71 -1.10
CA HIS A 176 12.19 -10.37 0.31
C HIS A 176 10.94 -9.53 0.55
N ALA A 177 10.28 -9.79 1.68
CA ALA A 177 9.14 -9.03 2.11
C ALA A 177 9.17 -8.90 3.64
N LEU A 178 9.25 -7.66 4.12
CA LEU A 178 9.43 -7.33 5.54
C LEU A 178 8.36 -6.34 5.98
N GLY A 179 7.96 -6.46 7.24
CA GLY A 179 7.02 -5.56 7.87
C GLY A 179 7.47 -5.12 9.25
N ILE A 180 7.11 -3.88 9.59
CA ILE A 180 7.33 -3.26 10.88
C ILE A 180 6.01 -2.66 11.35
N ILE A 181 5.67 -2.91 12.60
CA ILE A 181 4.58 -2.25 13.31
C ILE A 181 5.18 -1.59 14.54
N GLN A 182 4.98 -0.29 14.70
CA GLN A 182 5.56 0.51 15.78
C GLN A 182 4.48 1.29 16.51
N THR A 183 4.68 1.48 17.81
CA THR A 183 3.82 2.36 18.61
C THR A 183 4.60 3.22 19.60
N GLY A 184 4.42 4.55 19.49
CA GLY A 184 4.94 5.53 20.44
C GLY A 184 6.43 5.82 20.33
N SER A 185 7.30 4.84 20.53
CA SER A 185 8.76 5.03 20.46
C SER A 185 9.43 3.89 19.70
N ASN A 186 10.64 4.14 19.22
CA ASN A 186 11.35 3.18 18.37
C ASN A 186 11.79 1.90 19.11
N ASP A 187 11.68 1.85 20.44
CA ASP A 187 11.90 0.66 21.25
C ASP A 187 10.65 -0.23 21.37
N HIS A 188 9.49 0.22 20.91
CA HIS A 188 8.23 -0.52 20.92
C HIS A 188 7.87 -0.93 19.49
N GLN A 189 8.48 -2.01 19.01
CA GLN A 189 8.33 -2.48 17.65
C GLN A 189 8.02 -3.98 17.57
N LEU A 190 7.26 -4.34 16.55
CA LEU A 190 7.06 -5.70 16.10
C LEU A 190 7.55 -5.80 14.67
N THR A 191 8.49 -6.70 14.42
CA THR A 191 8.98 -6.99 13.07
C THR A 191 8.50 -8.35 12.62
N PHE A 192 8.22 -8.49 11.33
CA PHE A 192 7.81 -9.74 10.73
C PHE A 192 8.33 -9.87 9.31
N SER A 193 8.47 -11.12 8.87
CA SER A 193 8.72 -11.44 7.48
C SER A 193 7.43 -11.97 6.84
N ILE A 194 7.26 -11.67 5.56
CA ILE A 194 6.21 -12.24 4.71
C ILE A 194 6.87 -13.28 3.82
N THR A 195 6.20 -14.42 3.65
CA THR A 195 6.68 -15.52 2.80
C THR A 195 6.39 -15.17 1.35
N PRO A 196 7.41 -14.93 0.48
CA PRO A 196 7.16 -14.40 -0.87
C PRO A 196 6.27 -15.31 -1.73
N SER A 197 6.42 -16.63 -1.61
CA SER A 197 5.61 -17.61 -2.34
C SER A 197 4.12 -17.61 -1.98
N THR A 198 3.71 -16.87 -0.95
CA THR A 198 2.30 -16.76 -0.51
C THR A 198 1.65 -15.44 -0.93
N ILE A 199 2.40 -14.55 -1.59
CA ILE A 199 1.90 -13.24 -2.00
C ILE A 199 1.00 -13.41 -3.23
N GLU A 200 -0.23 -12.96 -3.08
CA GLU A 200 -1.22 -12.82 -4.16
C GLU A 200 -1.52 -11.34 -4.35
N VAL A 201 -1.60 -10.90 -5.62
CA VAL A 201 -1.99 -9.54 -6.00
C VAL A 201 -3.11 -9.63 -7.03
N LEU A 202 -4.25 -9.00 -6.73
CA LEU A 202 -5.52 -9.17 -7.46
C LEU A 202 -6.19 -7.80 -7.66
N ASN A 203 -7.06 -7.69 -8.66
CA ASN A 203 -8.06 -6.62 -8.72
C ASN A 203 -9.33 -7.09 -8.01
N GLU A 204 -9.91 -6.25 -7.15
CA GLU A 204 -11.22 -6.45 -6.51
C GLU A 204 -12.36 -5.80 -7.29
#